data_AF-A0A2N6GIA4-F1
#
_entry.id   AF-A0A2N6GIA4-F1
#
_cell.length_a   1.000
_cell.length_b   1.000
_cell.length_c   1.000
_cell.angle_alpha   90.00
_cell.angle_beta   90.00
_cell.angle_gamma   90.00
#
_symmetry.space_group_name_H-M   'P 1'
#
loop_
_entity.id
_entity.type
_entity.pdbx_description
1 polymer ?
#
loop_
_entity_poly.entity_id
_entity_poly.type
_entity_poly.pdbx_seq_one_letter_code
_entity_poly.pdbx_strand_id
1 'polypeptide(L)'
;MSESVEIQSQDYWFKVVDMGQQNWALIDPLSDGTYRAFFVGDTSGVFDELQFPSKELATAALRRNGFAKYSDDPQAQALIQPPDPPFHRHAHPNGPIYSSGRYWR
;
A
#
# COMPACT_ATOMS: atom_id res chain seq x y z
N MET A 1 18.50 -8.51 -9.80
CA MET A 1 18.02 -7.19 -10.27
C MET A 1 16.58 -7.09 -9.81
N SER A 2 16.27 -6.13 -8.93
CA SER A 2 14.89 -5.93 -8.46
C SER A 2 14.12 -5.19 -9.55
N GLU A 3 12.93 -5.66 -9.91
CA GLU A 3 12.07 -5.02 -10.92
C GLU A 3 11.54 -3.70 -10.35
N SER A 4 11.78 -2.58 -11.04
CA SER A 4 11.23 -1.28 -10.63
C SER A 4 9.72 -1.25 -10.82
N VAL A 5 9.02 -0.64 -9.87
CA VAL A 5 7.57 -0.41 -9.95
C VAL A 5 7.34 1.09 -9.98
N GLU A 6 6.67 1.57 -11.03
CA GLU A 6 6.25 2.97 -11.11
C GLU A 6 4.91 3.13 -10.40
N ILE A 7 4.86 4.02 -9.42
CA ILE A 7 3.64 4.41 -8.71
C ILE A 7 3.53 5.93 -8.82
N GLN A 8 2.40 6.42 -9.34
CA GLN A 8 2.16 7.83 -9.63
C GLN A 8 1.53 8.57 -8.46
N SER A 9 0.73 7.86 -7.66
CA SER A 9 0.06 8.44 -6.50
C SER A 9 1.05 8.84 -5.40
N GLN A 10 0.73 9.94 -4.73
CA GLN A 10 1.40 10.44 -3.53
C GLN A 10 0.44 10.50 -2.33
N ASP A 11 -0.78 9.98 -2.49
CA ASP A 11 -1.80 9.94 -1.44
C ASP A 11 -1.65 8.66 -0.61
N TYR A 12 -0.70 8.69 0.33
CA TYR A 12 -0.35 7.54 1.15
C TYR A 12 -1.45 7.13 2.12
N TRP A 13 -1.67 5.83 2.15
CA TRP A 13 -2.36 5.12 3.21
C TRP A 13 -1.36 4.37 4.04
N PHE A 14 -1.60 4.25 5.34
CA PHE A 14 -0.72 3.50 6.23
C PHE A 14 -1.52 2.66 7.21
N LYS A 15 -0.88 1.59 7.66
CA LYS A 15 -1.34 0.74 8.75
C LYS A 15 -0.12 0.35 9.57
N VAL A 16 -0.20 0.57 10.89
CA VAL A 16 0.80 0.03 11.81
C VAL A 16 0.54 -1.47 11.97
N VAL A 17 1.58 -2.27 11.71
CA VAL A 17 1.54 -3.72 11.90
C VAL A 17 2.37 -4.11 13.13
N ASP A 18 2.44 -5.40 13.41
CA ASP A 18 3.13 -5.90 14.60
C ASP A 18 4.61 -5.47 14.63
N MET A 19 5.16 -5.35 15.83
CA MET A 19 6.53 -4.85 16.08
C MET A 19 6.80 -3.41 15.62
N GLY A 20 5.75 -2.62 15.35
CA GLY A 20 5.88 -1.19 15.04
C GLY A 20 6.39 -0.89 13.63
N GLN A 21 6.32 -1.86 12.71
CA GLN A 21 6.52 -1.63 11.28
C GLN A 21 5.28 -0.98 10.65
N GLN A 22 5.44 -0.35 9.48
CA GLN A 22 4.32 0.22 8.74
C GLN A 22 4.15 -0.47 7.39
N ASN A 23 2.90 -0.80 7.10
CA ASN A 23 2.48 -1.16 5.76
C ASN A 23 1.86 0.07 5.11
N TRP A 24 2.46 0.51 4.01
CA TRP A 24 1.99 1.62 3.22
C TRP A 24 1.15 1.11 2.06
N ALA A 25 0.23 1.95 1.58
CA ALA A 25 -0.52 1.68 0.37
C ALA A 25 -0.71 2.94 -0.47
N LEU A 26 -0.66 2.76 -1.78
CA LEU A 26 -0.88 3.79 -2.78
C LEU A 26 -1.87 3.26 -3.81
N ILE A 27 -2.82 4.09 -4.24
CA ILE A 27 -3.82 3.72 -5.24
C ILE A 27 -3.56 4.50 -6.53
N ASP A 28 -3.32 3.77 -7.62
CA ASP A 28 -3.17 4.32 -8.95
C ASP A 28 -4.33 3.88 -9.87
N PRO A 29 -4.75 4.76 -10.81
CA PRO A 29 -5.63 4.34 -11.89
C PRO A 29 -4.87 3.46 -12.90
N LEU A 30 -5.56 2.46 -13.46
CA LEU A 30 -5.08 1.65 -14.58
C LEU A 30 -5.74 2.11 -15.89
N SER A 31 -5.11 1.76 -17.01
CA SER A 31 -5.57 2.14 -18.36
C SER A 31 -6.92 1.53 -18.76
N ASP A 32 -7.33 0.43 -18.12
CA ASP A 32 -8.61 -0.24 -18.32
C ASP A 32 -9.77 0.38 -17.51
N GLY A 33 -9.52 1.48 -16.81
CA GLY A 33 -10.50 2.17 -15.96
C GLY A 33 -10.66 1.56 -14.56
N THR A 34 -9.92 0.50 -14.24
CA THR A 34 -9.82 -0.04 -12.88
C THR A 34 -8.74 0.69 -12.07
N TYR A 35 -8.57 0.30 -10.81
CA TYR A 35 -7.60 0.88 -9.90
C TYR A 35 -6.74 -0.21 -9.29
N ARG A 36 -5.47 0.10 -9.01
CA ARG A 36 -4.56 -0.81 -8.33
C ARG A 36 -4.09 -0.18 -7.02
N ALA A 37 -4.26 -0.92 -5.93
CA ALA A 37 -3.61 -0.62 -4.68
C ALA A 37 -2.28 -1.38 -4.63
N PHE A 38 -1.17 -0.65 -4.54
CA PHE A 38 0.15 -1.20 -4.27
C PHE A 38 0.40 -1.16 -2.76
N PHE A 39 0.95 -2.24 -2.21
CA PHE A 39 1.34 -2.31 -0.81
C PHE A 39 2.86 -2.30 -0.68
N VAL A 40 3.35 -1.34 0.10
CA VAL A 40 4.78 -0.99 0.16
C VAL A 40 5.24 -1.08 1.61
N GLY A 41 6.39 -1.71 1.84
CA GLY A 41 7.04 -1.71 3.14
C GLY A 41 7.86 -0.42 3.36
N ASP A 42 8.36 -0.24 4.58
CA ASP A 42 9.17 0.94 4.95
C ASP A 42 10.44 1.13 4.10
N THR A 43 10.93 0.09 3.43
CA THR A 43 12.12 0.13 2.57
C THR A 43 11.79 0.28 1.08
N SER A 44 10.63 0.85 0.75
CA SER A 44 10.16 1.06 -0.64
C SER A 44 9.96 -0.22 -1.47
N GLY A 45 9.89 -1.37 -0.81
CA GLY A 45 9.63 -2.67 -1.42
C GLY A 45 8.13 -2.91 -1.59
N VAL A 46 7.66 -3.05 -2.83
CA VAL A 46 6.28 -3.44 -3.15
C VAL A 46 6.14 -4.94 -2.93
N PHE A 47 5.43 -5.31 -1.88
CA PHE A 47 5.29 -6.71 -1.46
C PHE A 47 3.97 -7.36 -1.89
N ASP A 48 2.99 -6.56 -2.28
CA ASP A 48 1.71 -7.05 -2.79
C ASP A 48 0.97 -5.98 -3.60
N GLU A 49 -0.01 -6.41 -4.40
CA GLU A 49 -0.91 -5.53 -5.15
C GLU A 49 -2.33 -6.11 -5.23
N LEU A 50 -3.34 -5.23 -5.25
CA LEU A 50 -4.74 -5.61 -5.42
C LEU A 50 -5.42 -4.70 -6.45
N GLN A 51 -6.21 -5.29 -7.33
CA GLN A 51 -6.98 -4.56 -8.33
C GLN A 51 -8.44 -4.39 -7.88
N PHE A 52 -9.00 -3.21 -8.12
CA PHE A 52 -10.34 -2.82 -7.73
C PHE A 52 -11.09 -2.18 -8.90
N PRO A 53 -12.41 -2.40 -9.02
CA PRO A 53 -13.20 -1.79 -10.08
C PRO A 53 -13.31 -0.26 -10.01
N SER A 54 -13.13 0.33 -8.82
CA SER A 54 -13.18 1.78 -8.64
C SER A 54 -12.27 2.24 -7.49
N LYS A 55 -11.93 3.54 -7.49
CA LYS A 55 -11.16 4.17 -6.41
C LYS A 55 -11.89 4.11 -5.08
N GLU A 56 -13.20 4.26 -5.09
CA GLU A 56 -14.07 4.21 -3.90
C GLU A 56 -14.03 2.82 -3.27
N LEU A 57 -14.07 1.77 -4.09
CA LEU A 57 -13.97 0.39 -3.62
C LEU A 57 -12.59 0.09 -3.04
N ALA A 58 -11.51 0.53 -3.70
CA ALA A 58 -10.14 0.41 -3.17
C ALA A 58 -10.00 1.11 -1.81
N THR A 59 -10.49 2.34 -1.74
CA THR A 59 -10.48 3.19 -0.53
C THR A 59 -11.27 2.55 0.61
N ALA A 60 -12.49 2.06 0.32
CA ALA A 60 -13.33 1.39 1.30
C ALA A 60 -12.68 0.08 1.81
N ALA A 61 -12.05 -0.69 0.92
CA ALA A 61 -11.36 -1.91 1.27
C ALA A 61 -10.12 -1.64 2.14
N LEU A 62 -9.32 -0.60 1.84
CA LEU A 62 -8.21 -0.16 2.69
C LEU A 62 -8.69 0.18 4.11
N ARG A 63 -9.72 1.04 4.23
CA ARG A 63 -10.30 1.42 5.51
C ARG A 63 -10.79 0.21 6.31
N ARG A 64 -11.52 -0.70 5.67
CA ARG A 64 -12.02 -1.93 6.31
C ARG A 64 -10.90 -2.82 6.84
N ASN A 65 -9.73 -2.79 6.18
CA ASN A 65 -8.55 -3.57 6.57
C ASN A 65 -7.59 -2.81 7.50
N GLY A 66 -8.02 -1.66 8.03
CA GLY A 66 -7.32 -0.90 9.06
C GLY A 66 -6.29 0.09 8.55
N PHE A 67 -6.32 0.44 7.27
CA PHE A 67 -5.51 1.52 6.72
C PHE A 67 -6.20 2.87 6.93
N ALA A 68 -5.42 3.87 7.32
CA ALA A 68 -5.82 5.26 7.41
C ALA A 68 -5.07 6.10 6.38
N LYS A 69 -5.66 7.24 5.99
CA LYS A 69 -4.95 8.23 5.17
C LYS A 69 -3.88 8.90 6.01
N TYR A 70 -2.65 8.92 5.50
CA TYR A 70 -1.53 9.57 6.18
C TYR A 70 -1.69 11.09 6.24
N SER A 71 -2.23 11.70 5.18
CA SER A 71 -2.51 13.14 5.10
C SER A 71 -3.54 13.62 6.14
N ASP A 72 -4.40 12.73 6.63
CA ASP A 72 -5.45 13.05 7.61
C ASP A 72 -5.00 12.85 9.07
N ASP A 73 -3.77 12.36 9.31
CA ASP A 73 -3.25 12.04 10.65
C ASP A 73 -1.97 12.84 10.99
N PRO A 74 -2.10 14.02 11.63
CA PRO A 74 -0.96 14.83 12.04
C PRO A 74 -0.05 14.15 13.08
N GLN A 75 -0.59 13.24 13.89
CA GLN A 75 0.21 12.52 14.87
C GLN A 75 1.11 11.50 14.18
N ALA A 76 0.59 10.77 13.20
CA ALA A 76 1.38 9.88 12.36
C ALA A 76 2.47 10.67 11.61
N GLN A 77 2.15 11.83 11.06
CA GLN A 77 3.11 12.68 10.34
C GLN A 77 4.29 13.16 11.21
N ALA A 78 4.12 13.21 12.53
CA ALA A 78 5.19 13.57 13.46
C ALA A 78 6.09 12.39 13.83
N LEU A 79 5.68 11.15 13.57
CA LEU A 79 6.32 9.93 14.09
C LEU A 79 6.90 9.03 13.00
N ILE A 80 6.23 8.96 11.84
CA ILE A 80 6.59 8.07 10.73
C ILE A 80 6.67 8.88 9.44
N GLN A 81 7.45 8.40 8.49
CA GLN A 81 7.57 9.00 7.15
C GLN A 81 7.25 7.95 6.09
N PRO A 82 6.52 8.32 5.02
CA PRO A 82 6.26 7.40 3.93
C PRO A 82 7.56 7.04 3.19
N PRO A 83 7.63 5.84 2.59
CA PRO A 83 8.79 5.43 1.80
C PRO A 83 8.91 6.26 0.52
N ASP A 84 10.14 6.64 0.17
CA ASP A 84 10.42 7.38 -1.07
C ASP A 84 10.67 6.44 -2.26
N PRO A 85 10.33 6.85 -3.50
CA PRO A 85 10.77 6.14 -4.70
C PRO A 85 12.31 6.16 -4.84
N PRO A 86 12.91 5.23 -5.61
CA PRO A 86 12.26 4.26 -6.49
C PRO A 86 11.66 3.06 -5.76
N PHE A 87 10.43 2.71 -6.12
CA PHE A 87 9.80 1.47 -5.66
C PHE A 87 10.29 0.29 -6.48
N HIS A 88 10.37 -0.87 -5.84
CA HIS A 88 10.81 -2.10 -6.47
C HIS A 88 10.01 -3.29 -5.97
N ARG A 89 9.79 -4.30 -6.82
CA ARG A 89 9.15 -5.54 -6.38
C ARG A 89 10.01 -6.21 -5.32
N HIS A 90 9.36 -6.59 -4.23
CA HIS A 90 9.97 -7.30 -3.12
C HIS A 90 9.12 -8.53 -2.80
N ALA A 91 9.62 -9.72 -3.13
CA ALA A 91 8.93 -10.94 -2.75
C ALA A 91 8.99 -11.12 -1.23
N HIS A 92 7.85 -11.03 -0.56
CA HIS A 92 7.78 -11.29 0.87
C HIS A 92 7.99 -12.80 1.12
N PRO A 93 8.80 -13.21 2.12
CA PRO A 93 9.12 -14.63 2.37
C PRO A 93 7.89 -15.50 2.67
N ASN A 94 6.80 -14.87 3.14
CA ASN A 94 5.52 -15.54 3.40
C ASN A 94 4.54 -15.54 2.19
N GLY A 95 5.01 -15.13 1.00
CA GLY A 95 4.15 -14.95 -0.17
C GLY A 95 3.25 -13.70 -0.08
N PRO A 96 2.23 -13.59 -0.94
CA PRO A 96 1.32 -12.44 -0.96
C PRO A 96 0.55 -12.29 0.36
N ILE A 97 0.68 -11.15 1.01
CA ILE A 97 0.11 -10.89 2.34
C ILE A 97 -1.39 -10.62 2.27
N TYR A 98 -1.82 -9.78 1.33
CA TYR A 98 -3.21 -9.34 1.20
C TYR A 98 -3.92 -10.06 0.04
N SER A 99 -3.27 -10.23 -1.10
CA SER A 99 -3.89 -10.89 -2.26
C SER A 99 -4.11 -12.40 -2.06
N SER A 100 -3.47 -13.01 -1.06
CA SER A 100 -3.82 -14.37 -0.61
C SER A 100 -5.17 -14.46 0.10
N GLY A 101 -5.78 -13.34 0.50
CA GLY A 101 -7.03 -13.28 1.25
C GLY A 101 -6.90 -13.66 2.73
N ARG A 102 -5.70 -14.05 3.21
CA ARG A 102 -5.50 -14.44 4.61
C ARG A 102 -5.62 -13.25 5.57
N TYR A 103 -5.09 -12.10 5.18
CA TYR A 103 -5.07 -10.87 5.97
C TYR A 103 -5.88 -9.74 5.34
N TRP A 104 -6.72 -10.07 4.36
CA TRP A 104 -7.57 -9.13 3.64
C TRP A 104 -9.01 -9.63 3.62
N ARG A 105 -9.95 -8.85 4.16
CA ARG A 105 -11.38 -9.17 4.22
C ARG A 105 -12.22 -8.09 3.53
#